data_AF-A0A0G0AMR4-F1
#
_entry.id   AF-A0A0G0AMR4-F1
#
_cell.length_a   1.000
_cell.length_b   1.000
_cell.length_c   1.000
_cell.angle_alpha   90.00
_cell.angle_beta   90.00
_cell.angle_gamma   90.00
#
_symmetry.space_group_name_H-M   'P 1'
#
loop_
_entity.id
_entity.type
_entity.pdbx_description
1 polymer ?
#
loop_
_entity_poly.entity_id
_entity_poly.type
_entity_poly.pdbx_seq_one_letter_code
_entity_poly.pdbx_strand_id
1 'polypeptide(L)'
;MKKLIFTIFAIGVVGFFPVGVSAQMMGGIPNSNIDWNEVKEHTLREEKEGKELWDKFQAKEIACSNLSEEQFGVIGEYFMGQMAGDSHTAMNVMMIQRLGEEGEEQMHIAMGKRMSGCDTSAQYPQGFNFMPMMGGWSASFDEWASRDWSSPAGFNQNNNNSMMWGFGNNPMGWGFGWFGGIFMLLFWILIIAGIVALVRWFAMSQSRKGRKREINALDILKERYAKGEISKEEFEMMKKDLK
;
A
#
# COMPACT_ATOMS: atom_id res chain seq x y z
N MET A 1 -15.91 22.92 31.23
CA MET A 1 -16.18 22.43 29.86
C MET A 1 -15.02 22.63 28.87
N LYS A 2 -14.30 23.75 28.85
CA LYS A 2 -13.18 23.98 27.90
C LYS A 2 -11.90 23.14 28.14
N LYS A 3 -11.62 22.76 29.39
CA LYS A 3 -10.44 21.93 29.74
C LYS A 3 -10.62 20.46 29.37
N LEU A 4 -11.85 19.94 29.36
CA LEU A 4 -12.17 18.55 29.01
C LEU A 4 -11.95 18.25 27.51
N ILE A 5 -12.17 19.24 26.64
CA ILE A 5 -12.00 19.09 25.18
C ILE A 5 -10.51 19.01 24.82
N PHE A 6 -9.65 19.75 25.53
CA PHE A 6 -8.19 19.72 25.32
C PHE A 6 -7.57 18.37 25.72
N THR A 7 -8.06 17.72 26.78
CA THR A 7 -7.58 16.40 27.20
C THR A 7 -8.01 15.29 26.23
N ILE A 8 -9.22 15.38 25.65
CA ILE A 8 -9.69 14.41 24.66
C ILE A 8 -8.87 14.49 23.36
N PHE A 9 -8.47 15.70 22.94
CA PHE A 9 -7.65 15.88 21.74
C PHE A 9 -6.19 15.45 21.93
N ALA A 10 -5.63 15.62 23.13
CA ALA A 10 -4.28 15.15 23.46
C ALA A 10 -4.20 13.61 23.55
N ILE A 11 -5.27 12.96 24.02
CA ILE A 11 -5.35 11.48 24.07
C ILE A 11 -5.56 10.89 22.67
N GLY A 12 -6.27 11.59 21.78
CA GLY A 12 -6.51 11.14 20.41
C GLY A 12 -5.28 11.13 19.48
N VAL A 13 -4.20 11.83 19.85
CA VAL A 13 -2.99 11.96 19.01
C VAL A 13 -1.85 11.02 19.45
N VAL A 14 -1.93 10.40 20.63
CA VAL A 14 -0.87 9.52 21.17
C VAL A 14 -1.19 8.02 20.99
N GLY A 15 -2.31 7.69 20.35
CA GLY A 15 -2.81 6.31 20.23
C GLY A 15 -2.44 5.54 18.96
N PHE A 16 -1.68 6.11 18.02
CA PHE A 16 -1.25 5.40 16.81
C PHE A 16 0.21 4.97 16.94
N PHE A 17 0.46 4.05 17.87
CA PHE A 17 1.61 3.17 17.73
C PHE A 17 1.33 2.27 16.51
N PRO A 18 2.25 2.15 15.54
CA PRO A 18 2.16 1.04 14.60
C PRO A 18 2.19 -0.23 15.47
N VAL A 19 1.07 -0.93 15.53
CA VAL A 19 1.09 -2.33 15.92
C VAL A 19 2.02 -3.00 14.93
N GLY A 20 3.25 -3.26 15.37
CA GLY A 20 4.12 -4.20 14.68
C GLY A 20 3.28 -5.45 14.49
N VAL A 21 3.04 -5.81 13.24
CA VAL A 21 2.42 -7.08 12.90
C VAL A 21 3.36 -8.12 13.49
N SER A 22 3.00 -8.71 14.63
CA SER A 22 3.70 -9.87 15.12
C SER A 22 3.43 -10.96 14.07
N ALA A 23 4.49 -11.44 13.44
CA ALA A 23 4.47 -12.62 12.59
C ALA A 23 4.25 -13.87 13.46
N GLN A 24 3.14 -13.90 14.20
CA GLN A 24 2.76 -14.94 15.13
C GLN A 24 1.31 -15.34 14.86
N MET A 25 1.07 -15.69 13.60
CA MET A 25 -0.09 -16.48 13.17
C MET A 25 0.35 -17.49 12.12
N MET A 26 1.28 -18.38 12.48
CA MET A 26 1.35 -19.69 11.84
C MET A 26 1.44 -20.73 12.95
N GLY A 27 0.39 -21.56 13.04
CA GLY A 27 0.29 -22.66 13.97
C GLY A 27 1.52 -23.55 13.86
N GLY A 28 2.12 -23.85 15.00
CA GLY A 28 3.38 -24.56 15.08
C GLY A 28 3.27 -26.02 14.69
N ILE A 29 4.33 -26.52 14.04
CA ILE A 29 4.87 -27.88 14.03
C ILE A 29 6.41 -27.72 13.88
N PRO A 30 7.27 -28.56 14.50
CA PRO A 30 8.61 -28.15 14.93
C PRO A 30 9.62 -28.05 13.79
N ASN A 31 10.28 -26.91 13.74
CA ASN A 31 11.31 -26.49 12.79
C ASN A 31 12.68 -27.19 13.00
N SER A 32 12.71 -28.48 13.42
CA SER A 32 13.98 -29.10 13.84
C SER A 32 14.69 -29.96 12.79
N ASN A 33 14.07 -30.29 11.65
CA ASN A 33 14.64 -31.27 10.70
C ASN A 33 14.63 -30.84 9.22
N ILE A 34 14.29 -29.59 8.87
CA ILE A 34 14.34 -29.12 7.46
C ILE A 34 15.73 -28.53 7.21
N ASP A 35 16.52 -29.17 6.34
CA ASP A 35 17.77 -28.60 5.86
C ASP A 35 17.47 -27.56 4.77
N TRP A 36 17.42 -26.30 5.18
CA TRP A 36 17.15 -25.18 4.29
C TRP A 36 18.24 -24.95 3.23
N ASN A 37 19.47 -25.45 3.44
CA ASN A 37 20.49 -25.37 2.41
C ASN A 37 20.19 -26.36 1.28
N GLU A 38 19.84 -27.60 1.63
CA GLU A 38 19.45 -28.62 0.65
C GLU A 38 18.22 -28.20 -0.14
N VAL A 39 17.17 -27.71 0.54
CA VAL A 39 15.95 -27.21 -0.12
C VAL A 39 16.28 -26.05 -1.06
N LYS A 40 17.12 -25.11 -0.62
CA LYS A 40 17.50 -23.96 -1.44
C LYS A 40 18.33 -24.38 -2.65
N GLU A 41 19.30 -25.27 -2.48
CA GLU A 41 20.09 -25.81 -3.58
C GLU A 41 19.22 -26.59 -4.58
N HIS A 42 18.25 -27.35 -4.08
CA HIS A 42 17.27 -28.07 -4.90
C HIS A 42 16.44 -27.12 -5.76
N THR A 43 15.76 -26.15 -5.13
CA THR A 43 14.91 -25.18 -5.84
C THR A 43 15.72 -24.36 -6.84
N LEU A 44 16.93 -23.93 -6.50
CA LEU A 44 17.79 -23.18 -7.43
C LEU A 44 18.21 -24.02 -8.65
N ARG A 45 18.42 -25.32 -8.46
CA ARG A 45 18.72 -26.25 -9.56
C ARG A 45 17.53 -26.37 -10.49
N GLU A 46 16.32 -26.55 -9.96
CA GLU A 46 15.08 -26.65 -10.74
C GLU A 46 14.77 -25.37 -11.50
N GLU A 47 14.90 -24.20 -10.86
CA GLU A 47 14.77 -22.90 -11.52
C GLU A 47 15.73 -22.75 -12.71
N LYS A 48 16.98 -23.22 -12.55
CA LYS A 48 17.98 -23.17 -13.61
C LYS A 48 17.63 -24.12 -14.75
N GLU A 49 17.22 -25.34 -14.45
CA GLU A 49 16.75 -26.31 -15.46
C GLU A 49 15.53 -25.76 -16.21
N GLY A 50 14.61 -25.11 -15.50
CA GLY A 50 13.43 -24.42 -16.05
C GLY A 50 13.80 -23.29 -16.98
N LYS A 51 14.79 -22.48 -16.60
CA LYS A 51 15.31 -21.42 -17.44
C LYS A 51 15.94 -21.95 -18.73
N GLU A 52 16.77 -22.99 -18.65
CA GLU A 52 17.40 -23.58 -19.83
C GLU A 52 16.35 -24.19 -20.78
N LEU A 53 15.33 -24.84 -20.22
CA LEU A 53 14.21 -25.39 -20.98
C LEU A 53 13.37 -24.29 -21.62
N TRP A 54 13.12 -23.20 -20.89
CA TRP A 54 12.44 -22.02 -21.36
C TRP A 54 13.19 -21.33 -22.51
N ASP A 55 14.50 -21.18 -22.40
CA ASP A 55 15.36 -20.60 -23.43
C ASP A 55 15.29 -21.42 -24.73
N LYS A 56 15.28 -22.77 -24.63
CA LYS A 56 15.08 -23.67 -25.79
C LYS A 56 13.69 -23.57 -26.40
N PHE A 57 12.66 -23.45 -25.57
CA PHE A 57 11.28 -23.23 -26.04
C PHE A 57 11.16 -21.91 -26.81
N GLN A 58 11.74 -20.83 -26.29
CA GLN A 58 11.79 -19.53 -26.95
C GLN A 58 12.59 -19.55 -28.26
N ALA A 59 13.66 -20.34 -28.31
CA ALA A 59 14.41 -20.60 -29.53
C ALA A 59 13.67 -21.48 -30.55
N LYS A 60 12.45 -21.95 -30.25
CA LYS A 60 11.63 -22.87 -31.06
C LYS A 60 12.28 -24.23 -31.30
N GLU A 61 13.23 -24.61 -30.46
CA GLU A 61 13.85 -25.94 -30.52
C GLU A 61 12.91 -27.02 -29.99
N ILE A 62 12.00 -26.65 -29.08
CA ILE A 62 11.02 -27.53 -28.43
C ILE A 62 9.62 -26.95 -28.65
N ALA A 63 8.67 -27.82 -29.01
CA ALA A 63 7.26 -27.47 -29.17
C ALA A 63 6.45 -27.95 -27.97
N CYS A 64 5.27 -27.35 -27.74
CA CYS A 64 4.35 -27.74 -26.66
C CYS A 64 4.01 -29.25 -26.65
N SER A 65 3.94 -29.88 -27.81
CA SER A 65 3.64 -31.32 -27.93
C SER A 65 4.76 -32.22 -27.41
N ASN A 66 5.96 -31.71 -27.27
CA ASN A 66 7.15 -32.46 -26.86
C ASN A 66 7.52 -32.21 -25.40
N LEU A 67 6.79 -31.33 -24.71
CA LEU A 67 6.99 -31.04 -23.30
C LEU A 67 6.21 -32.06 -22.45
N SER A 68 6.92 -32.75 -21.56
CA SER A 68 6.29 -33.60 -20.53
C SER A 68 5.70 -32.76 -19.40
N GLU A 69 4.87 -33.39 -18.55
CA GLU A 69 4.35 -32.71 -17.37
C GLU A 69 5.46 -32.27 -16.42
N GLU A 70 6.44 -33.13 -16.15
CA GLU A 70 7.65 -32.80 -15.39
C GLU A 70 8.38 -31.56 -15.97
N GLN A 71 8.52 -31.48 -17.29
CA GLN A 71 9.11 -30.32 -17.96
C GLN A 71 8.29 -29.05 -17.78
N PHE A 72 6.96 -29.15 -17.76
CA PHE A 72 6.11 -28.02 -17.38
C PHE A 72 6.28 -27.66 -15.91
N GLY A 73 6.46 -28.63 -15.01
CA GLY A 73 6.77 -28.41 -13.60
C GLY A 73 8.03 -27.56 -13.45
N VAL A 74 9.13 -28.00 -14.08
CA VAL A 74 10.43 -27.32 -14.05
C VAL A 74 10.37 -25.91 -14.67
N ILE A 75 9.60 -25.71 -15.75
CA ILE A 75 9.30 -24.36 -16.27
C ILE A 75 8.51 -23.53 -15.24
N GLY A 76 7.56 -24.15 -14.54
CA GLY A 76 6.78 -23.55 -13.46
C GLY A 76 7.65 -23.06 -12.31
N GLU A 77 8.60 -23.87 -11.85
CA GLU A 77 9.61 -23.52 -10.83
C GLU A 77 10.38 -22.26 -11.24
N TYR A 78 10.84 -22.19 -12.49
CA TYR A 78 11.53 -21.00 -13.01
C TYR A 78 10.65 -19.75 -12.93
N PHE A 79 9.40 -19.83 -13.38
CA PHE A 79 8.48 -18.68 -13.29
C PHE A 79 8.11 -18.32 -11.85
N MET A 80 7.94 -19.31 -10.98
CA MET A 80 7.69 -19.06 -9.57
C MET A 80 8.89 -18.39 -8.91
N GLY A 81 10.11 -18.80 -9.22
CA GLY A 81 11.35 -18.11 -8.80
C GLY A 81 11.42 -16.67 -9.29
N GLN A 82 11.05 -16.39 -10.55
CA GLN A 82 11.01 -15.02 -11.07
C GLN A 82 10.02 -14.13 -10.31
N MET A 83 8.89 -14.68 -9.87
CA MET A 83 7.84 -13.93 -9.17
C MET A 83 8.07 -13.83 -7.65
N ALA A 84 8.49 -14.92 -7.01
CA ALA A 84 8.63 -15.04 -5.57
C ALA A 84 10.04 -14.65 -5.06
N GLY A 85 11.05 -14.65 -5.95
CA GLY A 85 12.44 -14.39 -5.59
C GLY A 85 12.92 -15.28 -4.46
N ASP A 86 13.59 -14.70 -3.47
CA ASP A 86 14.09 -15.42 -2.28
C ASP A 86 12.99 -16.14 -1.47
N SER A 87 11.71 -15.83 -1.70
CA SER A 87 10.59 -16.45 -1.01
C SER A 87 10.13 -17.77 -1.64
N HIS A 88 10.62 -18.14 -2.83
CA HIS A 88 10.20 -19.34 -3.55
C HIS A 88 10.39 -20.61 -2.72
N THR A 89 11.59 -20.80 -2.15
CA THR A 89 11.90 -21.95 -1.29
C THR A 89 10.95 -22.09 -0.09
N ALA A 90 10.65 -20.98 0.59
CA ALA A 90 9.71 -20.96 1.70
C ALA A 90 8.27 -21.25 1.24
N MET A 91 7.92 -20.86 0.01
CA MET A 91 6.64 -21.13 -0.61
C MET A 91 6.48 -22.61 -0.95
N ASN A 92 7.49 -23.26 -1.55
CA ASN A 92 7.45 -24.69 -1.86
C ASN A 92 7.28 -25.50 -0.58
N VAL A 93 8.03 -25.17 0.48
CA VAL A 93 7.87 -25.84 1.79
C VAL A 93 6.45 -25.64 2.36
N MET A 94 5.90 -24.42 2.28
CA MET A 94 4.52 -24.15 2.71
C MET A 94 3.51 -24.95 1.87
N MET A 95 3.73 -25.06 0.57
CA MET A 95 2.87 -25.76 -0.37
C MET A 95 2.90 -27.26 -0.12
N ILE A 96 4.08 -27.86 0.02
CA ILE A 96 4.25 -29.27 0.41
C ILE A 96 3.60 -29.52 1.77
N GLN A 97 3.76 -28.62 2.74
CA GLN A 97 3.13 -28.77 4.06
C GLN A 97 1.60 -28.78 3.99
N ARG A 98 1.01 -28.01 3.07
CA ARG A 98 -0.45 -27.83 3.00
C ARG A 98 -1.15 -28.78 2.03
N LEU A 99 -0.50 -29.10 0.91
CA LEU A 99 -1.05 -29.87 -0.19
C LEU A 99 -0.35 -31.22 -0.41
N GLY A 100 0.80 -31.44 0.22
CA GLY A 100 1.69 -32.54 -0.11
C GLY A 100 2.59 -32.25 -1.31
N GLU A 101 3.55 -33.14 -1.55
CA GLU A 101 4.51 -33.05 -2.66
C GLU A 101 3.79 -33.03 -4.02
N GLU A 102 2.83 -33.93 -4.24
CA GLU A 102 2.04 -33.96 -5.48
C GLU A 102 1.26 -32.66 -5.75
N GLY A 103 0.82 -31.99 -4.69
CA GLY A 103 0.05 -30.75 -4.81
C GLY A 103 0.93 -29.53 -5.11
N GLU A 104 2.17 -29.52 -4.65
CA GLU A 104 3.18 -28.53 -5.04
C GLU A 104 3.58 -28.73 -6.51
N GLU A 105 3.91 -29.97 -6.90
CA GLU A 105 4.30 -30.29 -8.27
C GLU A 105 3.19 -29.95 -9.28
N GLN A 106 1.94 -30.32 -9.00
CA GLN A 106 0.79 -29.98 -9.85
C GLN A 106 0.62 -28.46 -10.01
N MET A 107 0.99 -27.67 -9.00
CA MET A 107 0.91 -26.23 -9.09
C MET A 107 1.97 -25.68 -10.06
N HIS A 108 3.20 -26.16 -9.96
CA HIS A 108 4.26 -25.78 -10.88
C HIS A 108 3.95 -26.26 -12.30
N ILE A 109 3.40 -27.46 -12.48
CA ILE A 109 2.94 -27.95 -13.79
C ILE A 109 1.86 -27.04 -14.36
N ALA A 110 0.81 -26.73 -13.59
CA ALA A 110 -0.27 -25.86 -14.04
C ALA A 110 0.23 -24.45 -14.35
N MET A 111 1.16 -23.93 -13.54
CA MET A 111 1.80 -22.65 -13.78
C MET A 111 2.64 -22.68 -15.07
N GLY A 112 3.51 -23.66 -15.25
CA GLY A 112 4.36 -23.79 -16.43
C GLY A 112 3.55 -23.96 -17.72
N LYS A 113 2.47 -24.75 -17.70
CA LYS A 113 1.53 -24.88 -18.84
C LYS A 113 0.90 -23.54 -19.23
N ARG A 114 0.50 -22.73 -18.24
CA ARG A 114 -0.10 -21.41 -18.48
C ARG A 114 0.92 -20.38 -18.93
N MET A 115 2.08 -20.32 -18.27
CA MET A 115 3.14 -19.34 -18.54
C MET A 115 3.84 -19.60 -19.87
N SER A 116 3.98 -20.86 -20.27
CA SER A 116 4.48 -21.22 -21.60
C SER A 116 3.48 -20.97 -22.73
N GLY A 117 2.19 -20.77 -22.39
CA GLY A 117 1.12 -20.61 -23.38
C GLY A 117 0.69 -21.92 -24.03
N CYS A 118 1.20 -23.08 -23.58
CA CYS A 118 0.84 -24.38 -24.13
C CYS A 118 -0.55 -24.85 -23.69
N ASP A 119 -0.97 -24.55 -22.46
CA ASP A 119 -2.32 -24.77 -21.97
C ASP A 119 -2.70 -23.72 -20.91
N THR A 120 -3.40 -22.67 -21.36
CA THR A 120 -3.87 -21.58 -20.50
C THR A 120 -5.07 -21.96 -19.62
N SER A 121 -5.69 -23.12 -19.88
CA SER A 121 -6.86 -23.60 -19.15
C SER A 121 -6.52 -24.52 -17.97
N ALA A 122 -5.25 -24.90 -17.82
CA ALA A 122 -4.77 -25.73 -16.73
C ALA A 122 -5.23 -25.19 -15.37
N GLN A 123 -5.88 -26.06 -14.60
CA GLN A 123 -6.45 -25.73 -13.30
C GLN A 123 -5.43 -25.98 -12.20
N TYR A 124 -5.44 -25.09 -11.20
CA TYR A 124 -4.69 -25.33 -9.97
C TYR A 124 -5.41 -26.35 -9.07
N PRO A 125 -4.68 -27.11 -8.24
CA PRO A 125 -5.26 -28.08 -7.34
C PRO A 125 -6.31 -27.46 -6.39
N GLN A 126 -7.41 -28.19 -6.21
CA GLN A 126 -8.55 -27.76 -5.40
C GLN A 126 -8.15 -27.65 -3.92
N GLY A 127 -8.55 -26.58 -3.24
CA GLY A 127 -8.15 -26.30 -1.85
C GLY A 127 -6.95 -25.36 -1.72
N PHE A 128 -6.25 -25.09 -2.83
CA PHE A 128 -5.30 -24.00 -2.92
C PHE A 128 -6.00 -22.70 -3.33
N ASN A 129 -6.75 -22.11 -2.40
CA ASN A 129 -7.32 -20.78 -2.58
C ASN A 129 -6.20 -19.73 -2.42
N PHE A 130 -5.50 -19.40 -3.51
CA PHE A 130 -4.64 -18.22 -3.59
C PHE A 130 -5.40 -16.91 -3.29
N MET A 131 -6.74 -16.91 -3.31
CA MET A 131 -7.60 -15.73 -3.33
C MET A 131 -7.27 -14.62 -2.29
N PRO A 132 -6.89 -14.89 -1.03
CA PRO A 132 -6.53 -13.83 -0.08
C PRO A 132 -5.14 -13.20 -0.30
N MET A 133 -4.22 -13.91 -0.96
CA MET A 133 -2.83 -13.47 -1.20
C MET A 133 -2.62 -12.99 -2.65
N MET A 134 -3.42 -13.52 -3.59
CA MET A 134 -3.51 -13.08 -4.99
C MET A 134 -4.26 -11.78 -5.21
N GLY A 135 -4.97 -11.20 -4.23
CA GLY A 135 -5.57 -9.88 -4.41
C GLY A 135 -4.54 -8.80 -4.80
N GLY A 136 -3.29 -8.94 -4.30
CA GLY A 136 -2.15 -8.13 -4.73
C GLY A 136 -1.30 -8.78 -5.82
N TRP A 137 -1.18 -10.11 -5.81
CA TRP A 137 -0.35 -10.86 -6.76
C TRP A 137 -1.00 -11.01 -8.16
N SER A 138 -2.31 -11.17 -8.30
CA SER A 138 -2.98 -11.20 -9.61
C SER A 138 -2.94 -9.83 -10.27
N ALA A 139 -3.11 -8.76 -9.50
CA ALA A 139 -2.94 -7.39 -10.00
C ALA A 139 -1.48 -7.10 -10.39
N SER A 140 -0.51 -7.54 -9.57
CA SER A 140 0.92 -7.38 -9.87
C SER A 140 1.40 -8.30 -10.99
N PHE A 141 0.78 -9.47 -11.16
CA PHE A 141 1.05 -10.44 -12.22
C PHE A 141 0.47 -9.96 -13.54
N ASP A 142 -0.80 -9.51 -13.58
CA ASP A 142 -1.39 -8.91 -14.77
C ASP A 142 -0.65 -7.62 -15.18
N GLU A 143 -0.14 -6.86 -14.20
CA GLU A 143 0.67 -5.66 -14.42
C GLU A 143 2.12 -6.00 -14.85
N TRP A 144 2.78 -7.01 -14.27
CA TRP A 144 4.12 -7.48 -14.69
C TRP A 144 4.08 -8.18 -16.05
N ALA A 145 3.12 -9.07 -16.28
CA ALA A 145 2.88 -9.73 -17.56
C ALA A 145 2.45 -8.75 -18.68
N SER A 146 1.98 -7.55 -18.34
CA SER A 146 1.73 -6.50 -19.33
C SER A 146 2.89 -5.51 -19.50
N ARG A 147 3.80 -5.39 -18.52
CA ARG A 147 4.94 -4.44 -18.54
C ARG A 147 6.26 -5.05 -19.00
N ASP A 148 6.59 -6.25 -18.54
CA ASP A 148 7.88 -6.90 -18.80
C ASP A 148 7.77 -8.10 -19.76
N TRP A 149 6.56 -8.62 -19.98
CA TRP A 149 6.32 -9.75 -20.89
C TRP A 149 5.74 -9.29 -22.24
N SER A 150 6.59 -8.68 -23.07
CA SER A 150 6.30 -8.56 -24.50
C SER A 150 6.58 -9.90 -25.18
N SER A 151 5.59 -10.78 -25.24
CA SER A 151 5.65 -12.06 -25.97
C SER A 151 6.25 -11.89 -27.38
N PRO A 152 7.34 -12.60 -27.75
CA PRO A 152 7.86 -12.61 -29.12
C PRO A 152 7.30 -13.77 -29.97
N ALA A 153 6.13 -14.28 -29.63
CA ALA A 153 5.43 -15.28 -30.45
C ALA A 153 3.96 -14.87 -30.58
N GLY A 154 3.58 -14.51 -31.80
CA GLY A 154 2.20 -14.21 -32.14
C GLY A 154 1.27 -15.33 -31.69
N PHE A 155 0.31 -14.97 -30.84
CA PHE A 155 -0.86 -15.77 -30.51
C PHE A 155 -1.49 -16.24 -31.82
N ASN A 156 -1.26 -17.51 -32.16
CA ASN A 156 -1.93 -18.16 -33.27
C ASN A 156 -3.39 -18.36 -32.85
N GLN A 157 -4.22 -17.36 -33.20
CA GLN A 157 -5.67 -17.43 -33.22
C GLN A 157 -6.07 -18.56 -34.19
N ASN A 158 -6.21 -19.77 -33.67
CA ASN A 158 -6.98 -20.77 -34.37
C ASN A 158 -7.71 -21.68 -33.38
N ASN A 159 -8.67 -21.08 -32.68
CA ASN A 159 -9.90 -21.75 -32.29
C ASN A 159 -10.96 -20.68 -32.04
N ASN A 160 -12.07 -20.83 -32.74
CA ASN A 160 -13.18 -19.88 -32.83
C ASN A 160 -13.89 -19.69 -31.49
N ASN A 161 -13.36 -18.82 -30.64
CA ASN A 161 -14.11 -18.12 -29.58
C ASN A 161 -13.49 -16.75 -29.32
N SER A 162 -13.67 -15.87 -30.29
CA SER A 162 -13.53 -14.43 -30.12
C SER A 162 -14.71 -13.87 -29.33
N MET A 163 -14.54 -13.71 -28.02
CA MET A 163 -15.23 -12.69 -27.22
C MET A 163 -14.14 -11.99 -26.40
N MET A 164 -13.45 -11.00 -26.99
CA MET A 164 -13.80 -9.58 -26.91
C MET A 164 -13.87 -9.08 -25.46
N TRP A 165 -12.75 -8.55 -24.98
CA TRP A 165 -12.61 -7.35 -24.13
C TRP A 165 -13.90 -6.79 -23.53
N GLY A 166 -14.48 -7.51 -22.59
CA GLY A 166 -15.62 -7.10 -21.79
C GLY A 166 -15.18 -6.97 -20.35
N PHE A 167 -15.14 -5.71 -19.87
CA PHE A 167 -15.15 -5.35 -18.47
C PHE A 167 -15.89 -6.41 -17.64
N GLY A 168 -15.12 -7.17 -16.87
CA GLY A 168 -15.61 -8.17 -15.93
C GLY A 168 -16.51 -7.48 -14.92
N ASN A 169 -17.80 -7.50 -15.24
CA ASN A 169 -18.92 -7.17 -14.40
C ASN A 169 -18.88 -8.17 -13.23
N ASN A 170 -18.11 -7.83 -12.20
CA ASN A 170 -18.11 -8.52 -10.92
C ASN A 170 -19.26 -7.89 -10.10
N PRO A 171 -20.43 -8.56 -9.93
CA PRO A 171 -21.56 -7.98 -9.23
C PRO A 171 -21.42 -8.05 -7.71
N MET A 172 -20.20 -8.29 -7.19
CA MET A 172 -19.94 -8.44 -5.75
C MET A 172 -19.05 -7.33 -5.15
N GLY A 173 -19.11 -6.11 -5.71
CA GLY A 173 -18.40 -4.92 -5.20
C GLY A 173 -19.27 -3.70 -4.94
N TRP A 174 -20.59 -3.79 -5.13
CA TRP A 174 -21.53 -2.66 -5.09
C TRP A 174 -22.13 -2.42 -3.70
N GLY A 175 -21.31 -2.48 -2.65
CA GLY A 175 -21.75 -2.18 -1.28
C GLY A 175 -21.54 -0.73 -0.85
N PHE A 176 -20.56 -0.02 -1.41
CA PHE A 176 -20.12 1.30 -0.90
C PHE A 176 -19.63 2.28 -1.98
N GLY A 177 -19.89 2.01 -3.27
CA GLY A 177 -19.30 2.76 -4.40
C GLY A 177 -19.67 4.25 -4.50
N TRP A 178 -20.80 4.68 -3.93
CA TRP A 178 -21.20 6.09 -3.92
C TRP A 178 -21.13 6.73 -2.52
N PHE A 179 -21.57 6.00 -1.50
CA PHE A 179 -21.51 6.45 -0.11
C PHE A 179 -20.06 6.57 0.40
N GLY A 180 -19.16 5.69 0.00
CA GLY A 180 -17.74 5.76 0.37
C GLY A 180 -17.05 6.99 -0.22
N GLY A 181 -17.30 7.30 -1.50
CA GLY A 181 -16.72 8.48 -2.16
C GLY A 181 -17.22 9.80 -1.57
N ILE A 182 -18.53 9.90 -1.30
CA ILE A 182 -19.13 11.11 -0.68
C ILE A 182 -18.65 11.26 0.77
N PHE A 183 -18.58 10.17 1.54
CA PHE A 183 -18.11 10.22 2.93
C PHE A 183 -16.64 10.62 3.02
N MET A 184 -15.80 10.13 2.10
CA MET A 184 -14.40 10.53 1.98
C MET A 184 -14.27 12.04 1.69
N LEU A 185 -15.07 12.57 0.74
CA LEU A 185 -15.09 14.00 0.43
C LEU A 185 -15.56 14.85 1.62
N LEU A 186 -16.63 14.44 2.31
CA LEU A 186 -17.13 15.13 3.50
C LEU A 186 -16.12 15.11 4.64
N PHE A 187 -15.39 14.01 4.83
CA PHE A 187 -14.35 13.89 5.84
C PHE A 187 -13.21 14.88 5.59
N TRP A 188 -12.74 15.01 4.35
CA TRP A 188 -11.71 15.99 3.98
C TRP A 188 -12.18 17.43 4.14
N ILE A 189 -13.42 17.75 3.76
CA ILE A 189 -14.02 19.08 3.96
C ILE A 189 -14.07 19.42 5.46
N LEU A 190 -14.45 18.45 6.30
CA LEU A 190 -14.54 18.64 7.74
C LEU A 190 -13.17 18.87 8.39
N ILE A 191 -12.14 18.14 7.94
CA ILE A 191 -10.75 18.37 8.37
C ILE A 191 -10.30 19.79 8.02
N ILE A 192 -10.49 20.22 6.76
CA ILE A 192 -10.09 21.57 6.32
C ILE A 192 -10.83 22.64 7.11
N ALA A 193 -12.14 22.49 7.30
CA ALA A 193 -12.94 23.41 8.11
C ALA A 193 -12.46 23.47 9.57
N GLY A 194 -12.09 22.31 10.15
CA GLY A 194 -11.52 22.21 11.49
C GLY A 194 -10.20 22.98 11.62
N ILE A 195 -9.29 22.82 10.65
CA ILE A 195 -8.02 23.55 10.61
C ILE A 195 -8.26 25.05 10.48
N VAL A 196 -9.12 25.49 9.56
CA VAL A 196 -9.44 26.91 9.36
C VAL A 196 -10.06 27.52 10.63
N ALA A 197 -10.99 26.80 11.29
CA ALA A 197 -11.59 27.26 12.53
C ALA A 197 -10.56 27.36 13.67
N LEU A 198 -9.63 26.40 13.76
CA LEU A 198 -8.54 26.41 14.73
C LEU A 198 -7.61 27.61 14.51
N VAL A 199 -7.18 27.84 13.26
CA VAL A 199 -6.35 29.00 12.89
C VAL A 199 -7.08 30.31 13.19
N ARG A 200 -8.37 30.42 12.84
CA ARG A 200 -9.18 31.61 13.19
C ARG A 200 -9.29 31.81 14.69
N TRP A 201 -9.46 30.74 15.45
CA TRP A 201 -9.59 30.83 16.91
C TRP A 201 -8.28 31.27 17.56
N PHE A 202 -7.14 30.76 17.10
CA PHE A 202 -5.83 31.22 17.55
C PHE A 202 -5.54 32.67 17.13
N ALA A 203 -5.82 33.02 15.87
CA ALA A 203 -5.64 34.39 15.35
C ALA A 203 -6.55 35.41 16.06
N MET A 204 -7.81 35.06 16.35
CA MET A 204 -8.74 35.90 17.10
C MET A 204 -8.43 35.94 18.60
N SER A 205 -7.82 34.90 19.17
CA SER A 205 -7.35 34.92 20.56
C SER A 205 -6.18 35.89 20.76
N GLN A 206 -5.33 36.06 19.73
CA GLN A 206 -4.24 37.03 19.74
C GLN A 206 -4.74 38.47 19.54
N SER A 207 -5.83 38.65 18.77
CA SER A 207 -6.43 39.97 18.54
C SER A 207 -7.27 40.49 19.72
N ARG A 208 -7.64 39.64 20.70
CA ARG A 208 -8.30 40.08 21.95
C ARG A 208 -7.34 40.45 23.09
N LYS A 209 -6.02 40.39 22.88
CA LYS A 209 -5.01 41.02 23.76
C LYS A 209 -4.44 42.32 23.18
N GLY A 210 -5.11 42.89 22.19
CA GLY A 210 -4.97 44.29 21.81
C GLY A 210 -6.19 45.07 22.27
N ARG A 211 -6.50 45.06 23.58
CA ARG A 211 -7.39 46.08 24.14
C ARG A 211 -6.73 47.40 23.79
N LYS A 212 -7.40 48.15 22.89
CA LYS A 212 -7.13 49.55 22.57
C LYS A 212 -6.44 50.20 23.76
N ARG A 213 -5.15 50.49 23.63
CA ARG A 213 -4.50 51.47 24.50
C ARG A 213 -5.25 52.75 24.13
N GLU A 214 -6.29 53.07 24.90
CA GLU A 214 -6.75 54.45 24.97
C GLU A 214 -5.49 55.22 25.28
N ILE A 215 -4.98 55.95 24.28
CA ILE A 215 -3.83 56.81 24.47
C ILE A 215 -4.36 57.88 25.41
N ASN A 216 -4.15 57.67 26.70
CA ASN A 216 -4.57 58.59 27.72
C ASN A 216 -3.87 59.91 27.42
N ALA A 217 -4.60 61.01 27.38
CA ALA A 217 -4.03 62.32 27.04
C ALA A 217 -2.80 62.67 27.91
N LEU A 218 -2.77 62.13 29.14
CA LEU A 218 -1.62 62.17 30.05
C LEU A 218 -0.34 61.53 29.52
N ASP A 219 -0.41 60.44 28.75
CA ASP A 219 0.76 59.76 28.22
C ASP A 219 1.37 60.52 27.03
N ILE A 220 0.55 61.17 26.20
CA ILE A 220 1.02 62.11 25.16
C ILE A 220 1.71 63.31 25.81
N LEU A 221 1.12 63.85 26.88
CA LEU A 221 1.68 64.97 27.64
C LEU A 221 3.06 64.65 28.23
N LYS A 222 3.22 63.46 28.82
CA LYS A 222 4.52 63.00 29.34
C LYS A 222 5.56 62.87 28.23
N GLU A 223 5.18 62.37 27.07
CA GLU A 223 6.09 62.21 25.94
C GLU A 223 6.59 63.57 25.43
N ARG A 224 5.71 64.57 25.31
CA ARG A 224 6.10 65.92 24.89
C ARG A 224 6.96 66.64 25.91
N TYR A 225 6.67 66.48 27.21
CA TYR A 225 7.52 67.00 28.27
C TYR A 225 8.91 66.36 28.24
N ALA A 226 8.99 65.04 28.04
CA ALA A 226 10.27 64.34 27.94
C ALA A 226 11.09 64.74 26.69
N LYS A 227 10.41 65.12 25.60
CA LYS A 227 11.04 65.69 24.40
C LYS A 227 11.46 67.15 24.57
N GLY A 228 11.07 67.81 25.67
CA GLY A 228 11.33 69.24 25.92
C GLY A 228 10.47 70.17 25.07
N GLU A 229 9.39 69.67 24.46
CA GLU A 229 8.47 70.45 23.62
C GLU A 229 7.55 71.37 24.43
N ILE A 230 7.39 71.10 25.73
CA ILE A 230 6.56 71.88 26.67
C ILE A 230 7.33 72.15 27.96
N SER A 231 7.08 73.30 28.59
CA SER A 231 7.70 73.65 29.86
C SER A 231 7.12 72.85 31.03
N LYS A 232 7.83 72.84 32.17
CA LYS A 232 7.33 72.21 33.39
C LYS A 232 6.05 72.87 33.90
N GLU A 233 5.90 74.18 33.74
CA GLU A 233 4.67 74.88 34.13
C GLU A 233 3.48 74.45 33.27
N GLU A 234 3.68 74.35 31.94
CA GLU A 234 2.65 73.93 30.99
C GLU A 234 2.19 72.49 31.23
N PHE A 235 3.13 71.58 31.49
CA PHE A 235 2.82 70.19 31.80
C PHE A 235 1.93 70.05 33.05
N GLU A 236 2.25 70.79 34.13
CA GLU A 236 1.46 70.71 35.37
C GLU A 236 0.09 71.39 35.26
N MET A 237 -0.08 72.42 34.43
CA MET A 237 -1.42 72.98 34.13
C MET A 237 -2.28 71.97 33.37
N MET A 238 -1.79 71.46 32.23
CA MET A 238 -2.57 70.54 31.39
C MET A 238 -2.87 69.21 32.09
N LYS A 239 -1.97 68.75 32.98
CA LYS A 239 -2.19 67.57 33.82
C LYS A 239 -3.30 67.76 34.85
N LYS A 240 -3.53 68.99 35.35
CA LYS A 240 -4.65 69.29 36.25
C LYS A 240 -5.98 69.34 35.50
N ASP A 241 -5.98 69.86 34.28
CA ASP A 241 -7.18 69.94 33.43
C ASP A 241 -7.67 68.57 32.95
N LEU A 242 -6.76 67.60 32.83
CA LEU A 242 -7.06 66.22 32.42
C LEU A 242 -7.39 65.27 33.58
N LYS A 243 -7.56 65.78 34.79
CA LYS A 243 -7.84 64.98 36.00
C LYS A 243 -9.32 64.89 36.31
#